data_AF-A0A1F8NHF0-F1
#
_entry.id   AF-A0A1F8NHF0-F1
#
_cell.length_a   1.000
_cell.length_b   1.000
_cell.length_c   1.000
_cell.angle_alpha   90.00
_cell.angle_beta   90.00
_cell.angle_gamma   90.00
#
_symmetry.space_group_name_H-M   'P 1'
#
loop_
_entity.id
_entity.type
_entity.pdbx_description
1 polymer ?
#
loop_
_entity_poly.entity_id
_entity_poly.type
_entity_poly.pdbx_seq_one_letter_code
_entity_poly.pdbx_strand_id
1 'polypeptide(L)' 'MATHTTEERNGKLRTEVKLEPGETVALCRCFASQKFPFCDGSHKQQPGKVAPVIVSAPAAEPKKAD' A
#
# COMPACT_ATOMS: atom_id res chain seq x y z
N MET A 1 5.78 -10.56 -2.35
CA MET A 1 4.99 -9.83 -1.34
C MET A 1 5.49 -8.41 -1.34
N ALA A 2 4.58 -7.45 -1.51
CA ALA A 2 4.93 -6.03 -1.57
C ALA A 2 5.84 -5.61 -0.41
N THR A 3 6.90 -4.89 -0.74
CA THR A 3 7.84 -4.33 0.25
C THR A 3 7.60 -2.83 0.39
N HIS A 4 8.05 -2.24 1.49
CA HIS A 4 7.96 -0.80 1.68
C HIS A 4 9.16 -0.27 2.45
N THR A 5 9.44 1.01 2.24
CA THR A 5 10.45 1.79 2.97
C THR A 5 9.84 3.13 3.35
N THR A 6 10.11 3.60 4.56
CA THR A 6 9.68 4.93 5.02
C THR A 6 10.90 5.77 5.35
N GLU A 7 10.96 6.97 4.79
CA GLU A 7 12.04 7.95 5.03
C GLU A 7 11.45 9.34 5.32
N GLU A 8 12.21 10.18 6.00
CA GLU A 8 11.86 11.59 6.16
C GLU A 8 12.54 12.42 5.07
N ARG A 9 11.76 13.21 4.33
CA ARG A 9 12.28 14.15 3.33
C ARG A 9 11.59 15.50 3.46
N ASN A 10 12.38 16.53 3.75
CA ASN A 10 11.92 17.90 4.01
C ASN A 10 10.90 17.98 5.16
N GLY A 11 11.18 17.31 6.29
CA GLY A 11 10.33 17.31 7.48
C GLY A 11 9.00 16.56 7.31
N LYS A 12 8.88 15.70 6.30
CA LYS A 12 7.68 14.90 6.02
C LYS A 12 8.06 13.45 5.81
N LEU A 13 7.36 12.55 6.50
CA LEU A 13 7.47 11.11 6.25
C LEU A 13 6.93 10.78 4.86
N ARG A 14 7.70 9.99 4.13
CA ARG A 14 7.36 9.45 2.81
C ARG A 14 7.54 7.95 2.86
N THR A 15 6.52 7.22 2.45
CA THR A 15 6.57 5.77 2.34
C THR A 15 6.50 5.36 0.88
N GLU A 16 7.50 4.64 0.40
CA GLU A 16 7.50 3.98 -0.90
C GLU A 16 7.01 2.55 -0.72
N VAL A 17 6.11 2.09 -1.60
CA VAL A 17 5.64 0.71 -1.65
C VAL A 17 5.98 0.14 -3.02
N LYS A 18 6.74 -0.96 -3.04
CA LYS A 18 7.12 -1.67 -4.26
C LYS A 18 6.25 -2.91 -4.42
N LEU A 19 5.62 -3.00 -5.59
CA LEU A 19 4.71 -4.06 -5.99
C LEU A 19 5.31 -4.81 -7.17
N GLU A 20 5.24 -6.13 -7.13
CA GLU A 20 5.53 -6.96 -8.30
C GLU A 20 4.27 -7.07 -9.20
N PRO A 21 4.43 -7.35 -10.51
CA PRO A 21 3.28 -7.50 -11.40
C PRO A 21 2.28 -8.55 -10.92
N GLY A 22 0.99 -8.21 -10.94
CA GLY A 22 -0.09 -9.07 -10.45
C GLY A 22 -0.31 -9.02 -8.93
N GLU A 23 0.52 -8.31 -8.17
CA GLU A 23 0.27 -8.12 -6.74
C GLU A 23 -0.89 -7.15 -6.48
N THR A 24 -1.65 -7.41 -5.42
CA THR A 24 -2.66 -6.49 -4.89
C THR A 24 -2.44 -6.28 -3.41
N VAL A 25 -2.49 -5.03 -2.97
CA VAL A 25 -2.34 -4.63 -1.57
C VAL A 25 -3.46 -3.70 -1.14
N ALA A 26 -3.72 -3.68 0.17
CA ALA A 26 -4.60 -2.71 0.80
C ALA A 26 -3.75 -1.70 1.58
N LEU A 27 -3.78 -0.43 1.16
CA LEU A 27 -3.09 0.67 1.86
C LEU A 27 -3.99 1.29 2.91
N CYS A 28 -3.41 1.57 4.08
CA CYS A 28 -4.09 2.20 5.20
C CYS A 28 -4.42 3.66 4.88
N ARG A 29 -5.63 4.08 5.22
CA ARG A 29 -6.06 5.50 5.22
C ARG A 29 -6.53 6.01 6.57
N CYS A 30 -6.65 5.12 7.56
CA CYS A 30 -7.13 5.48 8.89
C CYS A 30 -6.02 5.85 9.87
N PHE A 31 -4.75 5.70 9.46
CA PHE A 31 -3.55 5.96 10.28
C PHE A 31 -3.43 5.16 11.59
N ALA A 32 -4.34 4.23 11.88
CA ALA A 32 -4.34 3.40 13.08
C ALA A 32 -3.74 1.99 12.89
N SER A 33 -3.24 1.66 11.70
CA SER A 33 -2.68 0.33 11.41
C SER A 33 -1.34 0.13 12.12
N GLN A 34 -1.16 -1.03 12.75
CA GLN A 34 0.13 -1.46 13.33
C GLN A 34 1.09 -1.99 12.25
N LYS A 35 0.59 -2.24 11.03
CA LYS A 35 1.37 -2.65 9.86
C LYS A 35 1.46 -1.54 8.81
N PHE A 36 1.42 -0.27 9.25
CA PHE A 36 1.51 0.88 8.35
C PHE A 36 2.74 0.74 7.43
N PRO A 37 2.62 0.95 6.11
CA PRO A 37 1.52 1.60 5.36
C PRO A 37 0.35 0.68 4.99
N PHE A 38 0.44 -0.62 5.26
CA PHE A 38 -0.60 -1.58 4.88
C PHE A 38 -1.77 -1.55 5.86
N CYS A 39 -2.95 -1.90 5.37
CA CYS A 39 -4.14 -2.06 6.18
C CYS A 39 -4.12 -3.41 6.90
N ASP A 40 -4.30 -3.39 8.22
CA ASP A 40 -4.40 -4.57 9.07
C ASP A 40 -5.83 -4.81 9.62
N GLY A 41 -6.79 -3.96 9.23
CA GLY A 41 -8.18 -4.03 9.68
C GLY A 41 -8.53 -3.05 10.81
N SER A 42 -7.56 -2.34 11.37
CA SER A 42 -7.80 -1.36 12.46
C SER A 42 -8.80 -0.25 12.09
N HIS A 43 -9.00 0.02 10.81
CA HIS A 43 -9.99 0.99 10.31
C HIS A 43 -11.43 0.67 10.76
N LYS A 44 -11.76 -0.59 11.05
CA LYS A 44 -13.09 -0.99 11.53
C LYS A 44 -13.42 -0.43 12.92
N GLN A 45 -12.40 -0.07 13.69
CA GLN A 45 -12.52 0.50 15.03
C GLN A 45 -12.41 2.03 15.01
N GLN A 46 -12.16 2.63 13.85
CA GLN A 46 -12.05 4.07 13.71
C GLN A 46 -13.41 4.70 13.39
N PRO A 47 -13.70 5.91 13.88
CA PRO A 47 -14.95 6.60 13.57
C PRO A 47 -15.04 6.95 12.08
N GLY A 48 -16.25 6.87 11.54
CA GLY A 48 -16.56 7.20 10.15
C GLY A 48 -16.42 6.03 9.18
N LYS A 49 -16.74 6.28 7.90
CA LYS A 49 -16.69 5.26 6.83
C LYS A 49 -15.29 5.18 6.19
N VAL A 50 -14.26 5.09 7.03
CA VAL A 50 -12.88 4.95 6.56
C VAL A 50 -12.58 3.51 6.16
N ALA A 51 -12.02 3.34 4.97
CA ALA A 51 -11.68 2.04 4.41
C ALA A 51 -10.32 2.14 3.70
N PRO A 52 -9.59 1.03 3.55
CA PRO A 52 -8.32 1.03 2.82
C PRO A 52 -8.49 1.43 1.35
N VAL A 53 -7.39 1.83 0.72
CA VAL A 53 -7.30 1.88 -0.75
C VAL A 53 -6.78 0.54 -1.22
N ILE A 54 -7.44 -0.06 -2.21
CA ILE A 54 -6.93 -1.25 -2.88
C ILE A 54 -6.09 -0.79 -4.05
N VAL A 55 -4.83 -1.23 -4.09
CA VAL A 55 -3.88 -0.95 -5.16
C VAL A 55 -3.48 -2.27 -5.80
N SER A 56 -3.66 -2.38 -7.11
CA SER A 56 -3.32 -3.57 -7.88
C SER A 56 -2.29 -3.21 -8.94
N ALA A 57 -1.17 -3.91 -8.95
CA ALA A 57 -0.21 -3.86 -10.04
C ALA A 57 -0.75 -4.77 -11.17
N PRO A 58 -0.96 -4.24 -12.39
CA PRO A 58 -1.38 -5.08 -13.50
C PRO A 58 -0.35 -6.19 -13.74
N ALA A 59 -0.82 -7.35 -14.19
CA ALA A 59 0.09 -8.41 -14.62
C ALA A 59 0.97 -7.88 -15.76
N ALA A 60 2.24 -8.27 -15.77
CA ALA A 60 3.13 -7.90 -16.87
C ALA A 60 2.60 -8.57 -18.14
N GLU A 61 2.35 -7.79 -19.19
CA GLU A 61 2.15 -8.36 -20.51
C GLU A 61 3.44 -9.11 -20.91
N PRO A 62 3.35 -10.30 -21.52
CA PRO A 62 4.53 -10.99 -22.01
C PRO A 62 5.24 -10.06 -23.00
N LYS A 63 6.49 -9.70 -22.71
CA LYS A 63 7.32 -9.00 -23.69
C LYS A 63 7.34 -9.88 -24.94
N LYS A 64 6.77 -9.40 -26.05
CA LYS A 64 6.92 -10.08 -27.34
C LYS A 64 8.41 -10.23 -27.58
N ALA A 65 8.86 -11.47 -27.77
CA ALA A 65 10.18 -11.73 -28.32
C ALA A 65 10.12 -11.29 -29.79
N ASP A 66 10.93 -10.32 -30.16
CA ASP A 66 11.26 -10.01 -31.56
C ASP A 66 12.08 -11.14 -32.19
#